data_AF-A0A9D7JPU1-F1
#
_entry.id   AF-A0A9D7JPU1-F1
#
_cell.length_a   1.000
_cell.length_b   1.000
_cell.length_c   1.000
_cell.angle_alpha   90.00
_cell.angle_beta   90.00
_cell.angle_gamma   90.00
#
_symmetry.space_group_name_H-M   'P 1'
#
loop_
_entity.id
_entity.type
_entity.pdbx_description
1 polymer ?
#
loop_
_entity_poly.entity_id
_entity_poly.type
_entity_poly.pdbx_seq_one_letter_code
_entity_poly.pdbx_strand_id
1 'polypeptide(L)'
;MIKFFRKIRRKILDEGSLKRYIIYAIGEIILVVIGILIAVQLNNWNQERIRNAELEVLLDKVEEDLIQNIKATSDAIEIYYINDSLTRKIINEEVTIKDYYNDKMLGNLLFRNQLLRLNTENINKLIEKEELISSKYQTIIKIAKELIKSIIYNDYTEEPLKNFFYGNIDFLMSNCLWIAKADSPSIEKRYHFFITDENYKKGYLIIGQKLQK
;
A
#
# COMPACT_ATOMS: atom_id res chain seq x y z
N MET A 1 42.50 23.29 31.04
CA MET A 1 41.72 22.89 32.24
C MET A 1 42.49 21.95 33.17
N ILE A 2 43.06 20.83 32.70
CA ILE A 2 43.81 19.85 33.54
C ILE A 2 44.89 20.48 34.45
N LYS A 3 45.64 21.50 34.00
CA LYS A 3 46.71 22.13 34.81
C LYS A 3 46.20 22.92 36.03
N PHE A 4 44.98 23.46 35.96
CA PHE A 4 44.37 24.26 37.03
C PHE A 4 43.87 23.34 38.16
N PHE A 5 43.11 22.30 37.81
CA PHE A 5 42.67 21.25 38.75
C PHE A 5 43.86 20.53 39.40
N ARG A 6 44.97 20.33 38.66
CA ARG A 6 46.20 19.72 39.19
C ARG A 6 46.91 20.57 40.26
N LYS A 7 46.87 21.90 40.14
CA LYS A 7 47.43 22.83 41.16
C LYS A 7 46.61 22.81 42.45
N ILE A 8 45.28 22.78 42.32
CA ILE A 8 44.35 22.75 43.46
C ILE A 8 44.49 21.43 44.23
N ARG A 9 44.60 20.30 43.52
CA ARG A 9 44.79 18.97 44.13
C ARG A 9 46.06 18.87 44.97
N ARG A 10 47.17 19.47 44.50
CA ARG A 10 48.43 19.55 45.26
C ARG A 10 48.28 20.36 46.54
N LYS A 11 47.65 21.54 46.48
CA LYS A 11 47.39 22.38 47.66
C LYS A 11 46.57 21.67 48.75
N ILE A 12 45.57 20.87 48.36
CA ILE A 12 44.70 20.15 49.30
C ILE A 12 45.41 18.94 49.92
N LEU A 13 46.31 18.29 49.17
CA LEU A 13 47.18 17.20 49.67
C LEU A 13 48.18 17.70 50.71
N ASP A 14 48.74 18.90 50.53
CA ASP A 14 49.68 19.52 51.48
C ASP A 14 49.01 19.92 52.81
N GLU A 15 47.68 20.06 52.85
CA GLU A 15 46.91 20.43 54.05
C GLU A 15 46.43 19.24 54.92
N GLY A 16 46.66 17.99 54.51
CA GLY A 16 46.38 16.78 55.32
C GLY A 16 44.91 16.47 55.65
N SER A 17 43.93 17.23 55.12
CA SER A 17 42.52 17.09 55.49
C SER A 17 41.72 16.20 54.51
N LEU A 18 41.63 14.91 54.85
CA LEU A 18 40.90 13.88 54.10
C LEU A 18 39.45 14.28 53.73
N LYS A 19 38.75 15.01 54.64
CA LYS A 19 37.40 15.54 54.38
C LYS A 19 37.33 16.49 53.19
N ARG A 20 38.28 17.41 53.02
CA ARG A 20 38.29 18.38 51.90
C ARG A 20 38.55 17.69 50.57
N TYR A 21 39.43 16.69 50.57
CA TYR A 21 39.71 15.86 49.40
C TYR A 21 38.48 15.06 48.94
N ILE A 22 37.75 14.45 49.88
CA ILE A 22 36.52 13.69 49.58
C ILE A 22 35.43 14.59 48.98
N ILE A 23 35.17 15.76 49.58
CA ILE A 23 34.17 16.72 49.06
C ILE A 23 34.54 17.17 47.64
N TYR A 24 35.82 17.43 47.38
CA TYR A 24 36.30 17.85 46.07
C TYR A 24 36.19 16.73 45.02
N ALA A 25 36.57 15.50 45.37
CA ALA A 25 36.44 14.34 44.48
C ALA A 25 34.97 14.05 44.13
N ILE A 26 34.05 14.20 45.09
CA ILE A 26 32.60 14.10 44.84
C ILE A 26 32.14 15.20 43.87
N GLY A 27 32.61 16.44 44.05
CA GLY A 27 32.31 17.54 43.11
C GLY A 27 32.78 17.26 41.68
N GLU A 28 33.98 16.70 41.51
CA GLU A 28 34.52 16.32 40.20
C GLU A 28 33.71 15.19 39.56
N ILE A 29 33.28 14.19 40.34
CA ILE A 29 32.39 13.12 39.87
C ILE A 29 31.03 13.70 39.42
N ILE A 30 30.42 14.59 40.21
CA ILE A 30 29.13 15.22 39.86
C ILE A 30 29.25 16.02 38.56
N LEU A 31 30.32 16.80 38.39
CA LEU A 31 30.59 17.55 37.16
C LEU A 31 30.75 16.65 35.94
N VAL A 32 31.48 15.54 36.08
CA VAL A 32 31.65 14.54 35.02
C VAL A 32 30.31 13.88 34.69
N VAL A 33 29.51 13.51 35.69
CA VAL A 33 28.19 12.92 35.51
C VAL A 33 27.26 13.89 34.78
N ILE A 34 27.20 15.16 35.17
CA ILE A 34 26.41 16.18 34.46
C ILE A 34 26.87 16.31 33.01
N GLY A 35 28.19 16.32 32.76
CA GLY A 35 28.74 16.36 31.40
C GLY A 35 28.31 15.17 30.54
N ILE A 36 28.34 13.95 31.11
CA ILE A 36 27.87 12.73 30.43
C ILE A 36 26.37 12.80 30.17
N LEU A 37 25.57 13.23 31.15
CA LEU A 37 24.12 13.35 31.02
C LEU A 37 23.74 14.34 29.92
N ILE A 38 24.40 15.51 29.86
CA ILE A 38 24.17 16.49 28.79
C ILE A 38 24.58 15.93 27.44
N ALA A 39 25.72 15.23 27.35
CA ALA A 39 26.18 14.61 26.11
C ALA A 39 25.19 13.55 25.60
N VAL A 40 24.69 12.70 26.50
CA VAL A 40 23.64 11.70 26.19
C VAL A 40 22.36 12.39 25.76
N GLN A 41 21.93 13.45 26.46
CA GLN A 41 20.71 14.18 26.13
C GLN A 41 20.79 14.87 24.76
N LEU A 42 21.91 15.50 24.44
CA LEU A 42 22.15 16.11 23.13
C LEU A 42 22.15 15.07 22.01
N ASN A 43 22.78 13.91 22.24
CA ASN A 43 22.76 12.82 21.28
C ASN A 43 21.33 12.30 21.07
N ASN A 44 20.58 12.06 22.14
CA ASN A 44 19.19 11.61 22.07
C ASN A 44 18.30 12.60 21.32
N TRP A 45 18.45 13.90 21.59
CA TRP A 45 17.68 14.94 20.90
C TRP A 45 18.01 15.02 19.39
N ASN A 46 19.29 14.91 19.02
CA ASN A 46 19.68 14.86 17.61
C ASN A 46 19.12 13.62 16.90
N GLN A 47 19.14 12.46 17.55
CA GLN A 47 18.54 11.22 17.02
C GLN A 47 17.03 11.34 16.85
N GLU A 48 16.33 11.95 17.81
CA GLU A 48 14.89 12.22 17.72
C GLU A 48 14.57 13.15 16.55
N ARG A 49 15.35 14.23 16.37
CA ARG A 49 15.18 15.15 15.24
C ARG A 49 15.34 14.45 13.88
N ILE A 50 16.38 13.63 13.72
CA ILE A 50 16.62 12.88 12.47
C ILE A 50 15.46 11.92 12.21
N ARG A 51 15.03 11.18 13.23
CA ARG A 51 13.90 10.25 13.13
C ARG A 51 12.59 10.95 12.75
N ASN A 52 12.33 12.13 13.32
CA ASN A 52 11.15 12.92 12.98
C ASN A 52 11.19 13.42 11.53
N ALA A 53 12.35 13.84 11.04
CA ALA A 53 12.51 14.26 9.64
C ALA A 53 12.30 13.08 8.67
N GLU A 54 12.84 11.89 8.98
CA GLU A 54 12.58 10.67 8.20
C GLU A 54 11.10 10.28 8.21
N LEU A 55 10.42 10.47 9.34
CA LEU A 55 9.00 10.20 9.47
C LEU A 55 8.15 11.17 8.66
N GLU A 56 8.47 12.46 8.65
CA GLU A 56 7.78 13.46 7.82
C GLU A 56 7.85 13.07 6.34
N VAL A 57 9.05 12.73 5.84
CA VAL A 57 9.22 12.25 4.46
C VAL A 57 8.41 10.98 4.18
N LEU A 58 8.31 10.07 5.16
CA LEU A 58 7.49 8.87 5.00
C LEU A 58 5.99 9.20 4.98
N LEU A 59 5.53 10.14 5.80
CA LEU A 59 4.15 10.58 5.82
C LEU A 59 3.75 11.25 4.50
N ASP A 60 4.63 12.06 3.91
CA ASP A 60 4.40 12.66 2.59
C ASP A 60 4.20 11.57 1.52
N LYS A 61 5.04 10.53 1.53
CA LYS A 61 4.89 9.38 0.61
C LYS A 61 3.61 8.59 0.85
N VAL A 62 3.20 8.45 2.11
CA VAL A 62 1.90 7.82 2.44
C VAL A 62 0.76 8.66 1.90
N GLU A 63 0.82 9.98 2.01
CA GLU A 63 -0.19 10.88 1.43
C GLU A 63 -0.25 10.74 -0.10
N GLU A 64 0.89 10.74 -0.78
CA GLU A 64 0.97 10.53 -2.23
C GLU A 64 0.35 9.19 -2.64
N ASP A 65 0.68 8.10 -1.94
CA ASP A 65 0.11 6.77 -2.18
C ASP A 65 -1.42 6.76 -1.99
N LEU A 66 -1.92 7.42 -0.93
CA LEU A 66 -3.35 7.52 -0.66
C LEU A 66 -4.07 8.31 -1.76
N ILE A 67 -3.48 9.40 -2.27
CA ILE A 67 -4.06 10.16 -3.38
C ILE A 67 -4.15 9.29 -4.64
N GLN A 68 -3.08 8.54 -4.96
CA GLN A 68 -3.08 7.63 -6.10
C GLN A 68 -4.10 6.50 -5.93
N ASN A 69 -4.21 5.95 -4.72
CA ASN A 69 -5.18 4.92 -4.39
C ASN A 69 -6.62 5.43 -4.57
N ILE A 70 -6.94 6.62 -4.05
CA ILE A 70 -8.26 7.24 -4.22
C ILE A 70 -8.61 7.40 -5.70
N LYS A 71 -7.64 7.86 -6.51
CA LYS A 71 -7.82 7.99 -7.95
C LYS A 71 -8.06 6.64 -8.60
N ALA A 72 -7.20 5.65 -8.33
CA ALA A 72 -7.34 4.30 -8.88
C ALA A 72 -8.68 3.65 -8.50
N THR A 73 -9.14 3.83 -7.27
CA THR A 73 -10.45 3.35 -6.82
C THR A 73 -11.59 4.07 -7.54
N SER A 74 -11.49 5.39 -7.73
CA SER A 74 -12.51 6.16 -8.46
C SER A 74 -12.62 5.72 -9.91
N ASP A 75 -11.48 5.56 -10.60
CA ASP A 75 -11.42 5.06 -11.98
C ASP A 75 -11.99 3.64 -12.08
N ALA A 76 -11.70 2.76 -11.12
CA ALA A 76 -12.23 1.41 -11.07
C ALA A 76 -13.76 1.39 -10.88
N ILE A 77 -14.28 2.23 -9.98
CA ILE A 77 -15.72 2.38 -9.75
C ILE A 77 -16.44 2.80 -11.04
N GLU A 78 -15.89 3.77 -11.79
CA GLU A 78 -16.46 4.19 -13.07
C GLU A 78 -16.50 3.04 -14.09
N ILE A 79 -15.40 2.28 -14.19
CA ILE A 79 -15.34 1.10 -15.07
C ILE A 79 -16.39 0.07 -14.67
N TYR A 80 -16.58 -0.19 -13.37
CA TYR A 80 -17.58 -1.12 -12.89
C TYR A 80 -19.01 -0.66 -13.21
N TYR A 81 -19.33 0.63 -13.06
CA TYR A 81 -20.63 1.16 -13.46
C TYR A 81 -20.90 1.02 -14.95
N ILE A 82 -19.90 1.31 -15.79
CA ILE A 82 -20.02 1.12 -17.24
C ILE A 82 -20.24 -0.35 -17.56
N ASN A 83 -19.42 -1.24 -16.99
CA ASN A 83 -19.51 -2.68 -17.24
C ASN A 83 -20.85 -3.24 -16.77
N ASP A 84 -21.38 -2.83 -15.61
CA ASP A 84 -22.70 -3.23 -15.11
C ASP A 84 -23.81 -2.80 -16.08
N SER A 85 -23.78 -1.54 -16.55
CA SER A 85 -24.76 -1.03 -17.51
C SER A 85 -24.74 -1.81 -18.83
N LEU A 86 -23.55 -2.06 -19.40
CA LEU A 86 -23.41 -2.83 -20.63
C LEU A 86 -23.84 -4.29 -20.44
N THR A 87 -23.47 -4.90 -19.31
CA THR A 87 -23.85 -6.28 -18.99
C THR A 87 -25.36 -6.43 -18.87
N ARG A 88 -26.07 -5.46 -18.26
CA ARG A 88 -27.54 -5.46 -18.21
C ARG A 88 -28.17 -5.40 -19.60
N LYS A 89 -27.64 -4.54 -20.49
CA LYS A 89 -28.13 -4.47 -21.88
C LYS A 89 -27.94 -5.80 -22.62
N ILE A 90 -26.84 -6.51 -22.37
CA ILE A 90 -26.59 -7.85 -22.93
C ILE A 90 -27.59 -8.87 -22.38
N ILE A 91 -27.77 -8.92 -21.05
CA ILE A 91 -28.68 -9.85 -20.37
C ILE A 91 -30.12 -9.66 -20.86
N ASN A 92 -30.54 -8.41 -21.08
CA ASN A 92 -31.88 -8.07 -21.54
C ASN A 92 -32.06 -8.17 -23.06
N GLU A 93 -31.05 -8.63 -23.80
CA GLU A 93 -31.06 -8.74 -25.26
C GLU A 93 -31.31 -7.40 -25.99
N GLU A 94 -30.88 -6.30 -25.37
CA GLU A 94 -31.02 -4.93 -25.89
C GLU A 94 -29.87 -4.51 -26.82
N VAL A 95 -28.92 -5.41 -27.09
CA VAL A 95 -27.75 -5.16 -27.96
C VAL A 95 -27.77 -6.04 -29.21
N THR A 96 -27.33 -5.47 -30.31
CA THR A 96 -27.17 -6.15 -31.60
C THR A 96 -25.70 -6.29 -31.97
N ILE A 97 -25.40 -7.12 -32.96
CA ILE A 97 -24.03 -7.24 -33.50
C ILE A 97 -23.47 -5.88 -33.98
N LYS A 98 -24.32 -4.99 -34.50
CA LYS A 98 -23.93 -3.66 -34.97
C LYS A 98 -23.45 -2.77 -33.81
N ASP A 99 -24.02 -2.93 -32.62
CA ASP A 99 -23.62 -2.17 -31.44
C ASP A 99 -22.22 -2.57 -30.99
N TYR A 100 -21.85 -3.86 -31.09
CA TYR A 100 -20.48 -4.32 -30.80
C TYR A 100 -19.42 -3.72 -31.73
N TYR A 101 -19.78 -3.41 -32.99
CA TYR A 101 -18.88 -2.73 -33.93
C TYR A 101 -18.75 -1.23 -33.65
N ASN A 102 -19.81 -0.59 -33.13
CA ASN A 102 -19.85 0.86 -32.94
C ASN A 102 -19.44 1.30 -31.53
N ASP A 103 -19.57 0.42 -30.53
CA ASP A 103 -19.21 0.68 -29.15
C ASP A 103 -17.96 -0.14 -28.75
N LYS A 104 -16.82 0.54 -28.69
CA LYS A 104 -15.54 -0.06 -28.29
C LYS A 104 -15.58 -0.61 -26.86
N MET A 105 -16.38 -0.04 -25.96
CA MET A 105 -16.50 -0.54 -24.59
C MET A 105 -17.24 -1.88 -24.58
N LEU A 106 -18.33 -1.98 -25.34
CA LEU A 106 -19.10 -3.22 -25.51
C LEU A 106 -18.25 -4.31 -26.18
N GLY A 107 -17.53 -3.98 -27.24
CA GLY A 107 -16.62 -4.90 -27.95
C GLY A 107 -15.48 -5.47 -27.10
N ASN A 108 -15.07 -4.76 -26.04
CA ASN A 108 -14.00 -5.17 -25.16
C ASN A 108 -14.47 -5.63 -23.78
N LEU A 109 -15.79 -5.72 -23.53
CA LEU A 109 -16.34 -5.97 -22.19
C LEU A 109 -15.73 -7.21 -21.52
N LEU A 110 -15.50 -8.28 -22.29
CA LEU A 110 -14.83 -9.50 -21.80
C LEU A 110 -13.44 -9.27 -21.18
N PHE A 111 -12.73 -8.23 -21.62
CA PHE A 111 -11.33 -7.99 -21.25
C PHE A 111 -11.18 -6.78 -20.32
N ARG A 112 -12.29 -6.15 -19.91
CA ARG A 112 -12.31 -4.88 -19.16
C ARG A 112 -12.48 -5.02 -17.66
N ASN A 113 -12.49 -6.24 -17.11
CA ASN A 113 -12.42 -6.40 -15.66
C ASN A 113 -10.99 -6.13 -15.19
N GLN A 114 -10.76 -4.88 -14.78
CA GLN A 114 -9.52 -4.46 -14.15
C GLN A 114 -9.62 -4.74 -12.66
N LEU A 115 -8.71 -5.56 -12.15
CA LEU A 115 -8.55 -5.70 -10.71
C LEU A 115 -7.95 -4.43 -10.13
N LEU A 116 -8.62 -3.87 -9.14
CA LEU A 116 -8.08 -2.78 -8.35
C LEU A 116 -6.91 -3.31 -7.52
N ARG A 117 -5.73 -2.71 -7.67
CA ARG A 117 -4.58 -2.98 -6.80
C ARG A 117 -4.18 -1.66 -6.16
N LEU A 118 -4.28 -1.62 -4.84
CA LEU A 118 -3.91 -0.44 -4.06
C LEU A 118 -2.45 -0.53 -3.64
N ASN A 119 -1.73 0.59 -3.74
CA ASN A 119 -0.38 0.68 -3.20
C ASN A 119 -0.45 0.77 -1.67
N THR A 120 0.17 -0.19 -0.98
CA THR A 120 0.19 -0.26 0.48
C THR A 120 1.61 -0.19 1.05
N GLU A 121 2.62 -0.05 0.20
CA GLU A 121 4.03 -0.19 0.59
C GLU A 121 4.44 0.81 1.69
N ASN A 122 4.18 2.10 1.50
CA ASN A 122 4.59 3.12 2.47
C ASN A 122 3.73 3.10 3.73
N ILE A 123 2.46 2.67 3.64
CA ILE A 123 1.57 2.47 4.79
C ILE A 123 2.12 1.33 5.67
N ASN A 124 2.56 0.22 5.06
CA ASN A 124 3.18 -0.88 5.79
C ASN A 124 4.50 -0.44 6.46
N LYS A 125 5.37 0.28 5.75
CA LYS A 125 6.60 0.87 6.33
C LYS A 125 6.30 1.80 7.51
N LEU A 126 5.20 2.55 7.45
CA LEU A 126 4.77 3.42 8.54
C LEU A 126 4.33 2.60 9.76
N ILE A 127 3.59 1.52 9.55
CA ILE A 127 3.15 0.61 10.61
C ILE A 127 4.35 -0.11 11.25
N GLU A 128 5.33 -0.57 10.47
CA GLU A 128 6.55 -1.21 10.97
C GLU A 128 7.37 -0.31 11.91
N LYS A 129 7.25 1.02 11.76
CA LYS A 129 7.94 2.00 12.60
C LYS A 129 7.17 2.40 13.86
N GLU A 130 6.00 1.82 14.14
CA GLU A 130 5.10 2.21 15.25
C GLU A 130 5.81 2.37 16.60
N GLU A 131 6.67 1.42 16.99
CA GLU A 131 7.38 1.45 18.27
C GLU A 131 8.37 2.63 18.40
N LEU A 132 8.80 3.17 17.26
CA LEU A 132 9.78 4.26 17.17
C LEU A 132 9.13 5.63 16.99
N ILE A 133 7.81 5.66 16.79
CA ILE A 133 7.07 6.87 16.45
C ILE A 133 6.48 7.49 17.73
N SER A 134 6.56 8.82 17.81
CA SER A 134 6.00 9.61 18.92
C SER A 134 4.51 9.32 19.13
N SER A 135 4.07 9.36 20.40
CA SER A 135 2.68 9.13 20.79
C SER A 135 1.66 9.99 20.04
N LYS A 136 2.07 11.17 19.54
CA LYS A 136 1.20 12.06 18.73
C LYS A 136 0.67 11.42 17.45
N TYR A 137 1.35 10.42 16.88
CA TYR A 137 0.95 9.78 15.61
C TYR A 137 0.22 8.45 15.80
N GLN A 138 0.00 7.99 17.03
CA GLN A 138 -0.63 6.69 17.32
C GLN A 138 -2.02 6.56 16.68
N THR A 139 -2.77 7.67 16.59
CA THR A 139 -4.06 7.69 15.91
C THR A 139 -3.93 7.41 14.41
N ILE A 140 -2.92 7.99 13.76
CA ILE A 140 -2.64 7.77 12.33
C ILE A 140 -2.21 6.31 12.10
N ILE A 141 -1.36 5.76 12.96
CA ILE A 141 -0.95 4.34 12.88
C ILE A 141 -2.15 3.41 13.01
N LYS A 142 -3.07 3.69 13.95
CA LYS A 142 -4.30 2.92 14.11
C LYS A 142 -5.15 2.95 12.85
N ILE A 143 -5.34 4.12 12.25
CA ILE A 143 -6.09 4.27 10.99
C ILE A 143 -5.41 3.51 9.86
N ALA A 144 -4.09 3.62 9.72
CA ALA A 144 -3.30 2.89 8.74
C ALA A 144 -3.50 1.37 8.85
N LYS A 145 -3.45 0.82 10.07
CA LYS A 145 -3.69 -0.61 10.32
C LYS A 145 -5.10 -1.06 9.93
N GLU A 146 -6.12 -0.29 10.30
CA GLU A 146 -7.51 -0.60 9.92
C GLU A 146 -7.70 -0.54 8.39
N LEU A 147 -7.08 0.43 7.73
CA LEU A 147 -7.08 0.53 6.27
C LEU A 147 -6.45 -0.71 5.62
N ILE A 148 -5.25 -1.10 6.05
CA ILE A 148 -4.58 -2.32 5.53
C ILE A 148 -5.44 -3.56 5.74
N LYS A 149 -6.05 -3.70 6.93
CA LYS A 149 -6.96 -4.81 7.21
C LYS A 149 -8.16 -4.83 6.25
N SER A 150 -8.75 -3.67 5.96
CA SER A 150 -9.84 -3.56 4.98
C SER A 150 -9.40 -3.95 3.58
N ILE A 151 -8.19 -3.55 3.17
CA ILE A 151 -7.64 -3.88 1.84
C ILE A 151 -7.42 -5.38 1.72
N ILE A 152 -6.77 -6.01 2.71
CA ILE A 152 -6.52 -7.46 2.73
C ILE A 152 -7.83 -8.25 2.71
N TYR A 153 -8.82 -7.81 3.49
CA TYR A 153 -10.13 -8.47 3.50
C TYR A 153 -10.79 -8.43 2.12
N ASN A 154 -10.77 -7.28 1.44
CA ASN A 154 -11.29 -7.16 0.08
C ASN A 154 -10.55 -8.08 -0.89
N ASP A 155 -9.21 -8.09 -0.87
CA ASP A 155 -8.39 -8.96 -1.73
C ASP A 155 -8.76 -10.44 -1.56
N TYR A 156 -8.96 -10.89 -0.32
CA TYR A 156 -9.37 -12.26 -0.01
C TYR A 156 -10.77 -12.59 -0.58
N THR A 157 -11.72 -11.65 -0.46
CA THR A 157 -13.07 -11.84 -1.02
C THR A 157 -13.12 -11.77 -2.54
N GLU A 158 -12.21 -11.04 -3.16
CA GLU A 158 -12.12 -10.90 -4.62
C GLU A 158 -11.35 -12.05 -5.29
N GLU A 159 -10.50 -12.77 -4.57
CA GLU A 159 -9.67 -13.84 -5.13
C GLU A 159 -10.48 -14.93 -5.87
N PRO A 160 -11.61 -15.45 -5.34
CA PRO A 160 -12.43 -16.42 -6.05
C PRO A 160 -13.03 -15.85 -7.35
N LEU A 161 -13.49 -14.60 -7.32
CA LEU A 161 -14.03 -13.89 -8.48
C LEU A 161 -12.96 -13.70 -9.55
N LYS A 162 -11.76 -13.32 -9.13
CA LYS A 162 -10.57 -13.21 -9.97
C LYS A 162 -10.22 -14.54 -10.64
N ASN A 163 -10.12 -15.60 -9.85
CA ASN A 163 -9.77 -16.94 -10.35
C ASN A 163 -10.85 -17.46 -11.31
N PHE A 164 -12.12 -17.20 -11.00
CA PHE A 164 -13.23 -17.50 -11.90
C PHE A 164 -13.12 -16.72 -13.22
N PHE A 165 -12.90 -15.41 -13.17
CA PHE A 165 -12.79 -14.58 -14.37
C PHE A 165 -11.61 -15.00 -15.25
N TYR A 166 -10.39 -15.04 -14.70
CA TYR A 166 -9.21 -15.40 -15.49
C TYR A 166 -9.24 -16.84 -15.97
N GLY A 167 -9.72 -17.78 -15.16
CA GLY A 167 -9.87 -19.18 -15.60
C GLY A 167 -10.76 -19.30 -16.84
N ASN A 168 -11.81 -18.48 -16.94
CA ASN A 168 -12.65 -18.45 -18.13
C ASN A 168 -11.99 -17.76 -19.33
N ILE A 169 -11.27 -16.66 -19.11
CA ILE A 169 -10.51 -16.00 -20.19
C ILE A 169 -9.43 -16.94 -20.73
N ASP A 170 -8.69 -17.63 -19.86
CA ASP A 170 -7.67 -18.62 -20.24
C ASP A 170 -8.27 -19.79 -21.01
N PHE A 171 -9.42 -20.30 -20.56
CA PHE A 171 -10.16 -21.32 -21.27
C PHE A 171 -10.55 -20.85 -22.68
N LEU A 172 -11.13 -19.65 -22.78
CA LEU A 172 -11.54 -19.05 -24.05
C LEU A 172 -10.34 -18.85 -24.99
N MET A 173 -9.22 -18.33 -24.49
CA MET A 173 -8.01 -18.14 -25.29
C MET A 173 -7.43 -19.47 -25.78
N SER A 174 -7.53 -20.53 -24.97
CA SER A 174 -6.99 -21.85 -25.30
C SER A 174 -7.85 -22.63 -26.30
N ASN A 175 -9.18 -22.45 -26.27
CA ASN A 175 -10.11 -23.24 -27.08
C ASN A 175 -10.70 -22.46 -28.26
N CYS A 176 -10.68 -21.14 -28.20
CA CYS A 176 -11.24 -20.25 -29.22
C CYS A 176 -10.17 -19.28 -29.70
N LEU A 177 -9.24 -19.75 -30.55
CA LEU A 177 -8.10 -18.96 -31.05
C LEU A 177 -8.50 -17.60 -31.67
N TRP A 178 -9.72 -17.47 -32.18
CA TRP A 178 -10.26 -16.23 -32.74
C TRP A 178 -10.55 -15.15 -31.67
N ILE A 179 -10.69 -15.51 -30.39
CA ILE A 179 -10.85 -14.55 -29.27
C ILE A 179 -9.60 -13.71 -29.04
N ALA A 180 -8.42 -14.23 -29.36
CA ALA A 180 -7.16 -13.51 -29.17
C ALA A 180 -6.74 -12.68 -30.39
N LYS A 181 -7.36 -12.91 -31.57
CA LYS A 181 -6.92 -12.30 -32.83
C LYS A 181 -7.66 -11.02 -33.17
N ALA A 182 -6.95 -10.04 -33.71
CA ALA A 182 -7.49 -8.75 -34.11
C ALA A 182 -7.90 -8.66 -35.60
N ASP A 183 -7.89 -9.77 -36.35
CA ASP A 183 -8.36 -9.78 -37.73
C ASP A 183 -9.89 -9.71 -37.83
N SER A 184 -10.40 -9.13 -38.91
CA SER A 184 -11.84 -8.91 -39.11
C SER A 184 -12.68 -10.19 -38.99
N PRO A 185 -12.31 -11.35 -39.59
CA PRO A 185 -13.05 -12.60 -39.40
C PRO A 185 -13.13 -13.06 -37.94
N SER A 186 -12.04 -12.90 -37.19
CA SER A 186 -11.99 -13.26 -35.78
C SER A 186 -12.82 -12.32 -34.90
N ILE A 187 -12.86 -11.03 -35.22
CA ILE A 187 -13.71 -10.04 -34.56
C ILE A 187 -15.20 -10.35 -34.81
N GLU A 188 -15.58 -10.65 -36.06
CA GLU A 188 -16.94 -11.01 -36.42
C GLU A 188 -17.43 -12.26 -35.67
N LYS A 189 -16.61 -13.32 -35.65
CA LYS A 189 -16.89 -14.54 -34.87
C LYS A 189 -17.09 -14.22 -33.39
N ARG A 190 -16.31 -13.28 -32.85
CA ARG A 190 -16.38 -12.88 -31.45
C ARG A 190 -17.67 -12.13 -31.12
N TYR A 191 -18.05 -11.17 -31.94
CA TYR A 191 -19.30 -10.43 -31.72
C TYR A 191 -20.52 -11.33 -31.92
N HIS A 192 -20.47 -12.25 -32.88
CA HIS A 192 -21.51 -13.26 -33.02
C HIS A 192 -21.59 -14.16 -31.77
N PHE A 193 -20.46 -14.64 -31.25
CA PHE A 193 -20.43 -15.41 -30.01
C PHE A 193 -21.06 -14.64 -28.85
N PHE A 194 -20.79 -13.34 -28.71
CA PHE A 194 -21.34 -12.50 -27.63
C PHE A 194 -22.86 -12.35 -27.65
N ILE A 195 -23.50 -12.43 -28.82
CA ILE A 195 -24.97 -12.34 -28.92
C ILE A 195 -25.65 -13.71 -28.91
N THR A 196 -24.95 -14.78 -29.29
CA THR A 196 -25.56 -16.11 -29.41
C THR A 196 -25.30 -17.03 -28.24
N ASP A 197 -24.20 -16.86 -27.50
CA ASP A 197 -23.87 -17.75 -26.38
C ASP A 197 -24.67 -17.39 -25.12
N GLU A 198 -25.52 -18.33 -24.69
CA GLU A 198 -26.38 -18.17 -23.52
C GLU A 198 -25.60 -18.00 -22.20
N ASN A 199 -24.40 -18.57 -22.07
CA ASN A 199 -23.61 -18.45 -20.84
C ASN A 199 -22.94 -17.09 -20.76
N TYR A 200 -22.42 -16.60 -21.88
CA TYR A 200 -21.94 -15.23 -22.00
C TYR A 200 -23.07 -14.22 -21.73
N LYS A 201 -24.24 -14.39 -22.35
CA LYS A 201 -25.38 -13.47 -22.15
C LYS A 201 -25.87 -13.41 -20.71
N LYS A 202 -25.85 -14.52 -19.97
CA LYS A 202 -26.28 -14.58 -18.56
C LYS A 202 -25.25 -13.99 -17.58
N GLY A 203 -24.16 -13.40 -18.06
CA GLY A 203 -23.17 -12.69 -17.24
C GLY A 203 -22.30 -13.59 -16.36
N TYR A 204 -22.51 -14.91 -16.40
CA TYR A 204 -21.69 -15.89 -15.67
C TYR A 204 -20.90 -16.69 -16.67
N LEU A 205 -19.63 -16.32 -16.83
CA LEU A 205 -18.61 -17.06 -17.56
C LEU A 205 -18.55 -18.51 -17.03
N ILE A 206 -19.40 -19.40 -17.54
CA ILE A 206 -19.26 -20.85 -17.39
C ILE A 206 -19.15 -21.39 -18.81
N ILE A 207 -18.07 -21.00 -19.49
CA ILE A 207 -17.86 -21.37 -20.89
C ILE A 207 -17.05 -22.69 -20.96
N GLY A 208 -16.20 -22.94 -19.96
CA GLY A 208 -15.31 -24.09 -19.91
C GLY A 208 -15.97 -25.47 -19.81
N GLN A 209 -17.08 -25.61 -19.09
CA GLN A 209 -17.64 -26.93 -18.76
C GLN A 209 -18.53 -27.55 -19.85
N LYS A 210 -18.96 -26.79 -20.88
CA LYS A 210 -19.89 -27.30 -21.91
C LYS A 210 -19.29 -27.50 -23.29
N LEU A 211 -18.19 -26.83 -23.64
CA LEU A 211 -17.50 -27.03 -24.93
C LEU A 211 -16.74 -28.36 -25.01
N GLN A 212 -16.75 -29.16 -23.95
CA GLN A 212 -16.24 -30.55 -23.91
C GLN A 212 -17.33 -31.62 -24.17
N LYS A 213 -18.57 -31.23 -24.46
CA LYS A 213 -19.64 -32.12 -24.94
C LYS A 213 -19.94 -31.82 -26.40
#